data_AF-A0A821CGS1-F1
#
_entry.id   AF-A0A821CGS1-F1
#
_cell.length_a   1.000
_cell.length_b   1.000
_cell.length_c   1.000
_cell.angle_alpha   90.00
_cell.angle_beta   90.00
_cell.angle_gamma   90.00
#
_symmetry.space_group_name_H-M   'P 1'
#
loop_
_entity.id
_entity.type
_entity.pdbx_description
1 polymer ?
#
loop_
_entity_poly.entity_id
_entity_poly.type
_entity_poly.pdbx_seq_one_letter_code
_entity_poly.pdbx_strand_id
1 'polypeptide(L)'
;MPRLRQFNYHIRSILKNASHITIDQIRQSFRKQQQPFGCVLDHFNNNYGQCQIYSLPFIGTRLDFVSNRFPLFDINKTFSNVTILLLFDDIKPFESVFFERVAQTLPRLRTLEIINQLEQQEKTTVKKISIDFAHLAVLILYDIHMDYAQQFLCQIHLPSLIELAINQDILLTI
;
A
#
# COMPACT_ATOMS: atom_id res chain seq x y z
N MET A 1 2.84 24.68 -28.97
CA MET A 1 3.16 23.87 -27.78
C MET A 1 1.87 23.25 -27.25
N PRO A 2 1.75 21.92 -27.16
CA PRO A 2 0.59 21.31 -26.52
C PRO A 2 0.53 21.77 -25.06
N ARG A 3 -0.60 22.35 -24.66
CA ARG A 3 -0.84 22.69 -23.25
C ARG A 3 -1.03 21.36 -22.51
N LEU A 4 -0.13 21.03 -21.58
CA LEU A 4 -0.35 19.97 -20.60
C LEU A 4 -1.65 20.29 -19.85
N ARG A 5 -2.74 19.58 -20.18
CA ARG A 5 -4.07 19.82 -19.60
C ARG A 5 -4.19 19.25 -18.19
N GLN A 6 -3.37 18.26 -17.85
CA GLN A 6 -3.41 17.56 -16.57
C GLN A 6 -1.99 17.14 -16.16
N PHE A 7 -1.60 17.45 -14.92
CA PHE A 7 -0.29 17.09 -14.38
C PHE A 7 -0.52 15.98 -13.34
N ASN A 8 -0.10 14.77 -13.69
CA ASN A 8 -0.29 13.61 -12.82
C ASN A 8 0.98 13.34 -12.05
N TYR A 9 0.85 13.13 -10.75
CA TYR A 9 2.00 12.96 -9.87
C TYR A 9 1.66 12.09 -8.67
N HIS A 10 2.69 11.41 -8.17
CA HIS A 10 2.74 10.77 -6.86
C HIS A 10 4.09 11.15 -6.26
N ILE A 11 4.03 11.99 -5.23
CA ILE A 11 5.21 12.49 -4.53
C ILE A 11 5.23 11.82 -3.17
N ARG A 12 6.32 11.12 -2.88
CA ARG A 12 6.63 10.59 -1.56
C ARG A 12 7.81 11.36 -0.98
N SER A 13 7.65 11.84 0.25
CA SER A 13 8.70 12.54 0.99
C SER A 13 8.83 11.93 2.38
N ILE A 14 10.07 11.67 2.80
CA ILE A 14 10.38 11.34 4.19
C ILE A 14 10.59 12.65 4.95
N LEU A 15 9.89 12.79 6.07
CA LEU A 15 9.86 13.99 6.90
C LEU A 15 10.66 13.73 8.17
N LYS A 16 11.58 14.65 8.49
CA LYS A 16 12.17 14.79 9.82
C LYS A 16 11.29 15.72 10.65
N ASN A 17 11.16 15.46 11.94
CA ASN A 17 10.30 16.21 12.85
C ASN A 17 8.83 16.23 12.39
N ALA A 18 8.35 15.10 11.88
CA ALA A 18 7.03 14.97 11.25
C ALA A 18 5.88 15.34 12.21
N SER A 19 6.06 15.14 13.51
CA SER A 19 5.11 15.49 14.57
C SER A 19 4.68 16.96 14.59
N HIS A 20 5.46 17.85 13.98
CA HIS A 20 5.15 19.28 13.88
C HIS A 20 4.47 19.66 12.56
N ILE A 21 4.32 18.72 11.62
CA ILE A 21 3.73 18.95 10.31
C ILE A 21 2.27 18.49 10.35
N THR A 22 1.37 19.30 9.80
CA THR A 22 -0.05 18.94 9.66
C THR A 22 -0.44 18.84 8.19
N ILE A 23 -1.49 18.05 7.93
CA ILE A 23 -2.07 17.95 6.57
C ILE A 23 -2.50 19.31 6.04
N ASP A 24 -2.98 20.23 6.89
CA ASP A 24 -3.40 21.55 6.44
C ASP A 24 -2.24 22.45 6.03
N GLN A 25 -1.08 22.33 6.68
CA GLN A 25 0.16 23.01 6.26
C GLN A 25 0.63 22.49 4.89
N ILE A 26 0.55 21.17 4.69
CA ILE A 26 0.84 20.57 3.38
C ILE A 26 -0.15 21.12 2.35
N ARG A 27 -1.45 21.07 2.62
CA ARG A 27 -2.47 21.61 1.70
C ARG A 27 -2.24 23.08 1.38
N GLN A 28 -1.84 23.89 2.36
CA GLN A 28 -1.51 25.29 2.17
C GLN A 28 -0.36 25.50 1.16
N SER A 29 0.66 24.64 1.20
CA SER A 29 1.79 24.68 0.28
C SER A 29 1.39 24.36 -1.17
N PHE A 30 0.31 23.58 -1.35
CA PHE A 30 -0.23 23.19 -2.65
C PHE A 30 -1.41 24.03 -3.11
N ARG A 31 -1.84 25.07 -2.36
CA ARG A 31 -3.00 25.93 -2.70
C ARG A 31 -2.93 26.59 -4.08
N LYS A 32 -1.72 26.82 -4.61
CA LYS A 32 -1.54 27.40 -5.96
C LYS A 32 -1.80 26.40 -7.08
N GLN A 33 -1.83 25.10 -6.79
CA GLN A 33 -2.26 24.11 -7.76
C GLN A 33 -3.78 24.16 -7.90
N GLN A 34 -4.26 24.36 -9.12
CA GLN A 34 -5.69 24.39 -9.44
C GLN A 34 -6.31 22.98 -9.57
N GLN A 35 -5.51 21.93 -9.38
CA GLN A 35 -5.92 20.54 -9.57
C GLN A 35 -6.20 19.86 -8.21
N PRO A 36 -7.26 19.03 -8.12
CA PRO A 36 -7.51 18.22 -6.93
C PRO A 36 -6.35 17.26 -6.64
N PHE A 37 -6.02 17.09 -5.36
CA PHE A 37 -5.00 16.16 -4.91
C PHE A 37 -5.39 15.49 -3.60
N GLY A 38 -4.88 14.27 -3.40
CA GLY A 38 -4.89 13.55 -2.13
C GLY A 38 -3.58 13.76 -1.39
N CYS A 39 -3.66 13.68 -0.06
CA CYS A 39 -2.51 13.80 0.81
C CYS A 39 -2.65 12.86 1.99
N VAL A 40 -1.55 12.22 2.37
CA VAL A 40 -1.43 11.30 3.50
C VAL A 40 -0.21 11.72 4.29
N LEU A 41 -0.34 11.67 5.61
CA LEU A 41 0.75 11.96 6.53
C LEU A 41 0.80 10.86 7.57
N ASP A 42 1.84 10.05 7.51
CA ASP A 42 2.10 8.99 8.48
C ASP A 42 3.26 9.41 9.36
N HIS A 43 3.09 9.23 10.66
CA HIS A 43 4.13 9.46 11.65
C HIS A 43 4.75 8.12 12.06
N PHE A 44 6.04 7.96 11.79
CA PHE A 44 6.83 6.81 12.22
C PHE A 44 7.40 7.06 13.62
N ASN A 45 8.08 6.05 14.17
CA ASN A 45 8.82 6.25 15.42
C ASN A 45 10.00 7.25 15.22
N ASN A 46 10.52 7.80 16.32
CA ASN A 46 11.71 8.66 16.33
C ASN A 46 11.59 10.03 15.62
N ASN A 47 10.41 10.67 15.68
CA ASN A 47 10.14 11.97 15.02
C ASN A 47 10.24 11.95 13.48
N TYR A 48 10.28 10.77 12.85
CA TYR A 48 10.19 10.67 11.40
C TYR A 48 8.73 10.47 10.96
N GLY A 49 8.49 10.69 9.68
CA GLY A 49 7.22 10.37 9.05
C GLY A 49 7.36 10.29 7.55
N GLN A 50 6.30 9.92 6.87
CA GLN A 50 6.17 10.08 5.45
C GLN A 50 4.98 10.95 5.11
N CYS A 51 5.16 11.76 4.07
CA CYS A 51 4.06 12.42 3.39
C CYS A 51 3.96 11.85 1.99
N GLN A 52 2.74 11.47 1.60
CA GLN A 52 2.42 11.11 0.23
C GLN A 52 1.40 12.09 -0.33
N ILE A 53 1.67 12.65 -1.49
CA ILE A 53 0.80 13.61 -2.18
C ILE A 53 0.60 13.12 -3.60
N TYR A 54 -0.66 13.09 -4.06
CA TYR A 54 -0.96 12.52 -5.37
C TYR A 54 -2.12 13.23 -6.06
N SER A 55 -2.04 13.34 -7.38
CA SER A 55 -3.10 13.93 -8.21
C SER A 55 -4.39 13.11 -8.16
N LEU A 56 -5.54 13.77 -8.24
CA LEU A 56 -6.86 13.14 -8.35
C LEU A 56 -7.55 13.52 -9.68
N PRO A 57 -8.14 12.55 -10.41
CA PRO A 57 -8.12 11.11 -10.15
C PRO A 57 -6.70 10.53 -10.26
N PHE A 58 -6.42 9.47 -9.49
CA PHE A 58 -5.12 8.82 -9.55
C PHE A 58 -5.03 7.94 -10.79
N ILE A 59 -4.06 8.22 -11.66
CA ILE A 59 -3.85 7.45 -12.90
C ILE A 59 -2.58 6.59 -12.87
N GLY A 60 -1.79 6.67 -11.79
CA GLY A 60 -0.56 5.91 -11.66
C GLY A 60 -0.82 4.40 -11.58
N THR A 61 0.20 3.62 -11.92
CA THR A 61 0.16 2.15 -11.88
C THR A 61 0.81 1.54 -10.65
N ARG A 62 1.50 2.37 -9.85
CA ARG A 62 2.29 1.93 -8.70
C ARG A 62 1.97 2.78 -7.48
N LEU A 63 1.85 2.13 -6.32
CA LEU A 63 1.79 2.74 -5.00
C LEU A 63 2.89 2.15 -4.13
N ASP A 64 3.78 3.01 -3.66
CA ASP A 64 4.96 2.61 -2.89
C ASP A 64 4.88 3.00 -1.42
N PHE A 65 5.35 2.10 -0.55
CA PHE A 65 5.46 2.29 0.90
C PHE A 65 4.14 2.71 1.56
N VAL A 66 3.06 2.01 1.21
CA VAL A 66 1.74 2.21 1.80
C VAL A 66 1.71 1.57 3.20
N SER A 67 1.34 2.35 4.21
CA SER A 67 1.22 1.92 5.60
C SER A 67 -0.25 1.60 5.97
N ASN A 68 -0.51 1.09 7.18
CA ASN A 68 -1.88 0.88 7.67
C ASN A 68 -2.70 2.18 7.77
N ARG A 69 -2.03 3.33 7.81
CA ARG A 69 -2.66 4.65 7.95
C ARG A 69 -3.00 5.28 6.61
N PHE A 70 -2.50 4.71 5.52
CA PHE A 70 -2.85 5.19 4.20
C PHE A 70 -4.36 5.04 3.99
N PRO A 71 -5.07 6.13 3.65
CA PRO A 71 -6.48 6.09 3.35
C PRO A 71 -6.66 5.43 1.98
N LEU A 72 -6.66 4.10 1.94
CA LEU A 72 -7.16 3.32 0.80
C LEU A 72 -8.69 3.49 0.63
N PHE A 73 -9.30 4.55 1.17
CA PHE A 73 -10.68 4.55 1.63
C PHE A 73 -11.45 5.80 1.26
N ASP A 74 -11.32 6.25 0.02
CA ASP A 74 -12.42 6.95 -0.60
C ASP A 74 -12.92 6.06 -1.73
N ILE A 75 -14.08 5.43 -1.53
CA ILE A 75 -14.67 4.48 -2.47
C ILE A 75 -15.00 5.15 -3.82
N ASN A 76 -15.06 6.50 -3.85
CA ASN A 76 -15.19 7.30 -5.06
C ASN A 76 -13.84 7.59 -5.75
N LYS A 77 -12.71 7.27 -5.11
CA LYS A 77 -11.34 7.41 -5.62
C LYS A 77 -10.75 6.03 -5.86
N THR A 78 -11.21 5.38 -6.92
CA THR A 78 -10.64 4.10 -7.32
C THR A 78 -9.20 4.28 -7.79
N PHE A 79 -8.27 3.60 -7.13
CA PHE A 79 -6.90 3.37 -7.60
C PHE A 79 -6.90 2.25 -8.66
N SER A 80 -7.88 2.25 -9.56
CA SER A 80 -8.18 1.15 -10.48
C SER A 80 -7.08 0.85 -11.49
N ASN A 81 -6.18 1.81 -11.73
CA ASN A 81 -5.02 1.64 -12.60
C ASN A 81 -3.80 1.05 -11.87
N VAL A 82 -3.83 0.97 -10.53
CA VAL A 82 -2.72 0.43 -9.76
C VAL A 82 -2.62 -1.07 -9.96
N THR A 83 -1.47 -1.50 -10.45
CA THR A 83 -1.10 -2.89 -10.66
C THR A 83 0.02 -3.34 -9.76
N ILE A 84 0.74 -2.41 -9.11
CA ILE A 84 1.86 -2.70 -8.22
C ILE A 84 1.67 -1.97 -6.88
N LEU A 85 1.73 -2.73 -5.79
CA LEU A 85 1.63 -2.20 -4.42
C LEU A 85 2.81 -2.69 -3.59
N LEU A 86 3.51 -1.75 -2.95
CA LEU A 86 4.50 -2.05 -1.92
C LEU A 86 3.99 -1.57 -0.56
N LEU A 87 3.85 -2.53 0.36
CA LEU A 87 3.39 -2.32 1.73
C LEU A 87 4.56 -2.28 2.71
N PHE A 88 4.53 -1.30 3.61
CA PHE A 88 5.50 -1.19 4.72
C PHE A 88 4.90 -0.41 5.89
N ASP A 89 5.00 -0.97 7.08
CA ASP A 89 4.60 -0.31 8.34
C ASP A 89 5.52 -0.80 9.46
N ASP A 90 6.24 0.13 10.09
CA ASP A 90 7.20 -0.14 11.17
C ASP A 90 6.56 -0.16 12.56
N ILE A 91 5.26 0.15 12.65
CA ILE A 91 4.53 0.30 13.92
C ILE A 91 3.52 -0.84 14.11
N LYS A 92 2.81 -1.25 13.06
CA LYS A 92 1.76 -2.27 13.16
C LYS A 92 1.81 -3.27 12.00
N PRO A 93 1.67 -4.59 12.25
CA PRO A 93 1.47 -5.55 11.17
C PRO A 93 0.17 -5.27 10.41
N PHE A 94 0.14 -5.59 9.12
CA PHE A 94 -1.11 -5.54 8.34
C PHE A 94 -1.98 -6.74 8.67
N GLU A 95 -3.22 -6.49 9.09
CA GLU A 95 -4.17 -7.54 9.46
C GLU A 95 -5.07 -7.94 8.28
N SER A 96 -5.77 -9.07 8.40
CA SER A 96 -6.62 -9.64 7.34
C SER A 96 -7.58 -8.62 6.71
N VAL A 97 -8.24 -7.82 7.57
CA VAL A 97 -9.19 -6.77 7.15
C VAL A 97 -8.52 -5.69 6.28
N PHE A 98 -7.22 -5.43 6.44
CA PHE A 98 -6.48 -4.53 5.56
C PHE A 98 -6.40 -5.12 4.15
N PHE A 99 -6.02 -6.40 4.03
CA PHE A 99 -5.88 -7.08 2.76
C PHE A 99 -7.21 -7.28 2.03
N GLU A 100 -8.30 -7.55 2.74
CA GLU A 100 -9.65 -7.55 2.17
C GLU A 100 -9.93 -6.24 1.42
N ARG A 101 -9.57 -5.11 2.04
CA ARG A 101 -9.80 -3.80 1.45
C ARG A 101 -8.84 -3.51 0.29
N VAL A 102 -7.59 -3.99 0.36
CA VAL A 102 -6.66 -3.92 -0.77
C VAL A 102 -7.24 -4.64 -1.98
N ALA A 103 -7.72 -5.88 -1.81
CA ALA A 103 -8.30 -6.67 -2.88
C ALA A 103 -9.52 -5.96 -3.52
N GLN A 104 -10.38 -5.34 -2.71
CA GLN A 104 -11.53 -4.57 -3.18
C GLN A 104 -11.15 -3.28 -3.91
N THR A 105 -10.15 -2.55 -3.41
CA THR A 105 -9.79 -1.22 -3.92
C THR A 105 -8.86 -1.28 -5.12
N LEU A 106 -8.05 -2.34 -5.20
CA LEU A 106 -7.05 -2.58 -6.24
C LEU A 106 -7.39 -3.84 -7.04
N PRO A 107 -8.52 -3.88 -7.77
CA PRO A 107 -8.99 -5.09 -8.44
C PRO A 107 -8.05 -5.57 -9.56
N ARG A 108 -7.10 -4.74 -10.01
CA ARG A 108 -6.11 -5.09 -11.04
C ARG A 108 -4.71 -5.32 -10.49
N LEU A 109 -4.57 -5.49 -9.17
CA LEU A 109 -3.28 -5.71 -8.55
C LEU A 109 -2.61 -6.98 -9.13
N ARG A 110 -1.42 -6.80 -9.70
CA ARG A 110 -0.60 -7.88 -10.30
C ARG A 110 0.63 -8.19 -9.48
N THR A 111 1.17 -7.20 -8.78
CA THR A 111 2.36 -7.34 -7.94
C THR A 111 2.08 -6.77 -6.56
N LEU A 112 2.30 -7.59 -5.53
CA LEU A 112 2.20 -7.21 -4.13
C LEU A 112 3.53 -7.50 -3.47
N GLU A 113 4.18 -6.45 -3.00
CA GLU A 113 5.40 -6.51 -2.21
C GLU A 113 5.03 -6.15 -0.76
N ILE A 114 5.43 -6.96 0.20
CA ILE A 114 5.15 -6.74 1.62
C ILE A 114 6.47 -6.76 2.39
N ILE A 115 6.77 -5.68 3.09
CA ILE A 115 7.85 -5.62 4.07
C ILE A 115 7.21 -5.58 5.46
N ASN A 116 7.37 -6.64 6.25
CA ASN A 116 6.82 -6.66 7.61
C ASN A 116 7.62 -7.57 8.57
N GLN A 117 8.43 -6.96 9.42
CA GLN A 117 9.22 -7.64 10.45
C GLN A 117 8.41 -7.93 11.73
N LEU A 118 7.18 -7.40 11.85
CA LEU A 118 6.38 -7.51 13.04
C LEU A 118 5.58 -8.82 13.06
N GLU A 119 5.57 -9.48 14.22
CA GLU A 119 4.66 -10.59 14.48
C GLU A 119 3.20 -10.15 14.34
N GLN A 120 2.37 -11.04 13.81
CA GLN A 120 0.93 -10.80 13.75
C GLN A 120 0.34 -10.80 15.17
N GLN A 121 -0.43 -9.77 15.50
CA GLN A 121 -1.01 -9.63 16.84
C GLN A 121 -2.32 -10.41 16.95
N GLU A 122 -3.14 -10.40 15.90
CA GLU A 122 -4.42 -11.11 15.84
C GLU A 122 -4.25 -12.49 15.23
N LYS A 123 -3.85 -13.47 16.06
CA LYS A 123 -3.84 -14.90 15.68
C LYS A 123 -5.28 -15.37 15.49
N THR A 124 -5.83 -15.17 14.29
CA THR A 124 -7.24 -15.48 14.01
C THR A 124 -7.43 -16.99 13.96
N THR A 125 -8.06 -17.55 14.99
CA THR A 125 -8.53 -18.93 15.01
C THR A 125 -9.67 -19.08 13.98
N VAL A 126 -9.32 -19.54 12.78
CA VAL A 126 -10.23 -20.28 11.87
C VAL A 126 -11.55 -19.57 11.56
N LYS A 127 -11.50 -18.42 10.89
CA LYS A 127 -12.52 -18.13 9.87
C LYS A 127 -11.81 -18.06 8.54
N LYS A 128 -12.12 -19.02 7.65
CA LYS A 128 -11.75 -19.02 6.24
C LYS A 128 -12.44 -17.83 5.57
N ILE A 129 -11.92 -16.62 5.78
CA ILE A 129 -12.14 -15.54 4.85
C ILE A 129 -11.04 -15.72 3.81
N SER A 130 -11.43 -16.24 2.65
CA SER A 130 -10.53 -16.38 1.52
C SER A 130 -10.50 -15.04 0.79
N ILE A 131 -9.48 -14.24 1.05
CA ILE A 131 -9.29 -12.96 0.36
C ILE A 131 -8.84 -13.26 -1.06
N ASP A 132 -9.68 -12.93 -2.04
CA ASP A 132 -9.41 -13.25 -3.44
C ASP A 132 -8.57 -12.15 -4.11
N PHE A 133 -7.36 -12.52 -4.51
CA PHE A 133 -6.50 -11.69 -5.35
C PHE A 133 -6.44 -12.29 -6.77
N ALA A 134 -7.55 -12.17 -7.49
CA ALA A 134 -7.77 -12.85 -8.78
C ALA A 134 -6.67 -12.61 -9.82
N HIS A 135 -6.03 -11.43 -9.82
CA HIS A 135 -5.04 -11.03 -10.83
C HIS A 135 -3.59 -10.95 -10.30
N LEU A 136 -3.36 -11.32 -9.03
CA LEU A 136 -2.03 -11.24 -8.44
C LEU A 136 -1.14 -12.33 -9.04
N ALA A 137 -0.11 -11.90 -9.77
CA ALA A 137 0.84 -12.77 -10.45
C ALA A 137 2.17 -12.87 -9.70
N VAL A 138 2.55 -11.82 -8.97
CA VAL A 138 3.81 -11.75 -8.24
C VAL A 138 3.53 -11.36 -6.79
N LEU A 139 3.93 -12.21 -5.86
CA LEU A 139 3.89 -11.94 -4.43
C LEU A 139 5.32 -12.01 -3.87
N ILE A 140 5.78 -10.91 -3.28
CA ILE A 140 7.09 -10.84 -2.65
C ILE A 140 6.96 -10.44 -1.20
N LEU A 141 7.48 -11.27 -0.31
CA LEU A 141 7.51 -11.03 1.13
C LEU A 141 8.97 -10.77 1.55
N TYR A 142 9.29 -9.53 1.88
CA TYR A 142 10.63 -9.11 2.29
C TYR A 142 10.69 -8.89 3.80
N ASP A 143 11.83 -9.23 4.40
CA ASP A 143 12.09 -9.13 5.84
C ASP A 143 10.88 -9.57 6.68
N ILE A 144 10.25 -10.67 6.27
CA ILE A 144 8.94 -11.09 6.76
C ILE A 144 9.09 -12.00 7.97
N HIS A 145 8.27 -11.80 9.01
CA HIS A 145 8.16 -12.78 10.08
C HIS A 145 7.49 -14.07 9.56
N MET A 146 8.06 -15.25 9.82
CA MET A 146 7.58 -16.51 9.22
C MET A 146 6.14 -16.88 9.62
N ASP A 147 5.78 -16.72 10.89
CA ASP A 147 4.40 -16.95 11.36
C ASP A 147 3.39 -16.02 10.67
N TYR A 148 3.82 -14.79 10.33
CA TYR A 148 3.00 -13.84 9.60
C TYR A 148 2.81 -14.29 8.16
N ALA A 149 3.89 -14.68 7.48
CA ALA A 149 3.84 -15.20 6.11
C ALA A 149 2.90 -16.42 6.02
N GLN A 150 3.02 -17.37 6.95
CA GLN A 150 2.16 -18.55 6.97
C GLN A 150 0.68 -18.19 7.17
N GLN A 151 0.37 -17.30 8.11
CA GLN A 151 -1.01 -16.88 8.36
C GLN A 151 -1.59 -16.15 7.15
N PHE A 152 -0.83 -15.23 6.56
CA PHE A 152 -1.22 -14.50 5.37
C PHE A 152 -1.51 -15.44 4.19
N LEU A 153 -0.58 -16.35 3.87
CA LEU A 153 -0.74 -17.31 2.77
C LEU A 153 -1.93 -18.27 2.99
N CYS A 154 -2.29 -18.59 4.23
CA CYS A 154 -3.47 -19.42 4.53
C CYS A 154 -4.81 -18.68 4.34
N GLN A 155 -4.81 -17.35 4.30
CA GLN A 155 -6.02 -16.52 4.23
C GLN A 155 -6.33 -16.00 2.83
N ILE A 156 -5.41 -16.15 1.88
CA ILE A 156 -5.54 -15.57 0.54
C ILE A 156 -5.72 -16.65 -0.53
N HIS A 157 -6.46 -16.32 -1.57
CA HIS A 157 -6.62 -17.11 -2.78
C HIS A 157 -5.92 -16.41 -3.94
N LEU A 158 -4.96 -17.12 -4.56
CA LEU A 158 -4.04 -16.57 -5.57
C LEU A 158 -4.08 -17.40 -6.86
N PRO A 159 -5.19 -17.40 -7.62
CA PRO A 159 -5.38 -18.30 -8.76
C PRO A 159 -4.45 -17.99 -9.94
N SER A 160 -3.88 -16.79 -10.00
CA SER A 160 -3.01 -16.31 -11.08
C SER A 160 -1.54 -16.21 -10.66
N LEU A 161 -1.16 -16.76 -9.50
CA LEU A 161 0.20 -16.64 -8.97
C LEU A 161 1.20 -17.35 -9.89
N ILE A 162 2.21 -16.61 -10.34
CA ILE A 162 3.32 -17.12 -11.15
C ILE A 162 4.61 -17.13 -10.33
N GLU A 163 4.79 -16.13 -9.46
CA GLU A 163 6.01 -15.95 -8.68
C GLU A 163 5.70 -15.69 -7.20
N LEU A 164 6.32 -16.49 -6.33
CA LEU A 164 6.37 -16.27 -4.88
C LEU A 164 7.82 -16.21 -4.42
N ALA A 165 8.20 -15.09 -3.81
CA ALA A 165 9.50 -14.91 -3.18
C ALA A 165 9.33 -14.54 -1.70
N ILE A 166 10.14 -15.14 -0.83
CA ILE A 166 10.16 -14.87 0.62
C ILE A 166 11.61 -14.63 1.05
N ASN A 167 11.91 -13.48 1.64
CA ASN A 167 13.25 -13.10 2.13
C ASN A 167 14.37 -13.33 1.11
N GLN A 168 14.11 -13.01 -0.17
CA GLN A 168 15.01 -13.19 -1.31
C GLN A 168 15.18 -14.66 -1.78
N ASP A 169 14.58 -15.62 -1.09
CA ASP A 169 14.46 -16.99 -1.58
C ASP A 169 13.23 -17.11 -2.49
N ILE A 170 13.45 -17.48 -3.74
CA ILE A 170 12.38 -17.79 -4.69
C ILE A 170 11.82 -19.17 -4.33
N LEU A 171 10.55 -19.22 -3.92
CA LEU A 171 9.90 -20.45 -3.48
C LEU A 171 9.01 -21.08 -4.56
N LEU A 172 8.49 -20.28 -5.49
CA LEU A 172 7.67 -20.77 -6.60
C LEU A 172 7.90 -19.91 -7.84
N THR A 173 8.07 -20.57 -8.99
CA THR A 173 8.04 -19.99 -10.33
C THR A 173 7.38 -21.01 -11.26
N ILE A 174 6.32 -20.62 -11.98
CA ILE A 174 5.55 -21.49 -12.89
C ILE A 174 5.88 -21.17 -14.35
#